data_AF-A0A3N0D7M1-F1
#
_entry.id   AF-A0A3N0D7M1-F1
#
_cell.length_a   1.000
_cell.length_b   1.000
_cell.length_c   1.000
_cell.angle_alpha   90.00
_cell.angle_beta   90.00
_cell.angle_gamma   90.00
#
_symmetry.space_group_name_H-M   'P 1'
#
loop_
_entity.id
_entity.type
_entity.pdbx_description
1 polymer ?
#
loop_
_entity_poly.entity_id
_entity_poly.type
_entity_poly.pdbx_seq_one_letter_code
_entity_poly.pdbx_strand_id
1 'polypeptide(L)'
;MTGPPSDRHRCVRPDRPPHRDRTRRRSCPPPRITGEQVYAPAHLDHEVSRAIVRNKQRKNITERQAGQAITYLAQSGAQRIPLPSLLPRAWELRDNTHVGDALYMALAEEPGCPLVTTDTKVAGVPGIRCVVETLAKT
;
A
#
# COMPACT_ATOMS: atom_id res chain seq x y z
N MET A 1 33.90 48.33 -25.66
CA MET A 1 32.94 47.36 -26.25
C MET A 1 32.81 46.20 -25.28
N THR A 2 31.59 46.03 -24.82
CA THR A 2 31.09 45.18 -23.74
C THR A 2 30.93 43.73 -24.21
N GLY A 3 31.31 42.80 -23.34
CA GLY A 3 30.84 41.41 -23.39
C GLY A 3 31.03 40.79 -22.00
N PRO A 4 29.97 40.57 -21.20
CA PRO A 4 30.11 39.88 -19.92
C PRO A 4 30.22 38.36 -20.14
N PRO A 5 30.86 37.62 -19.21
CA PRO A 5 30.98 36.18 -19.31
C PRO A 5 29.67 35.47 -18.99
N SER A 6 29.48 34.33 -19.65
CA SER A 6 28.38 33.37 -19.54
C SER A 6 28.02 33.03 -18.08
N ASP A 7 26.79 33.41 -17.68
CA ASP A 7 26.15 32.98 -16.44
C ASP A 7 25.70 31.52 -16.58
N ARG A 8 26.52 30.60 -16.08
CA ARG A 8 26.09 29.21 -15.86
C ARG A 8 25.30 29.18 -14.57
N HIS A 9 23.98 29.27 -14.70
CA HIS A 9 23.06 28.95 -13.61
C HIS A 9 23.35 27.54 -13.06
N ARG A 10 24.07 27.51 -11.94
CA ARG A 10 24.22 26.34 -11.10
C ARG A 10 22.88 26.14 -10.39
N CYS A 11 22.05 25.23 -10.88
CA CYS A 11 20.90 24.74 -10.11
C CYS A 11 21.43 24.09 -8.83
N VAL A 12 21.37 24.83 -7.72
CA VAL A 12 21.59 24.31 -6.38
C VAL A 12 20.43 23.36 -6.09
N ARG A 13 20.71 22.05 -5.96
CA ARG A 13 19.72 21.09 -5.48
C ARG A 13 19.39 21.46 -4.03
N PRO A 14 18.12 21.55 -3.62
CA PRO A 14 17.80 21.73 -2.21
C PRO A 14 18.28 20.50 -1.42
N ASP A 15 18.83 20.77 -0.23
CA ASP A 15 19.41 19.79 0.65
C ASP A 15 18.45 18.64 0.97
N ARG A 16 19.01 17.42 0.93
CA ARG A 16 18.33 16.19 1.32
C ARG A 16 17.93 16.30 2.81
N PRO A 17 16.64 16.15 3.18
CA PRO A 17 16.26 16.24 4.59
C PRO A 17 16.93 15.12 5.39
N PRO A 18 17.29 15.39 6.67
CA PRO A 18 18.00 14.42 7.50
C PRO A 18 17.14 13.18 7.70
N HIS A 19 17.83 12.02 7.65
CA HIS A 19 17.28 10.68 7.83
C HIS A 19 16.38 10.63 9.08
N ARG A 20 15.06 10.53 8.88
CA ARG A 20 14.09 10.41 9.98
C ARG A 20 14.45 9.22 10.87
N ASP A 21 14.62 9.50 12.15
CA ASP A 21 14.84 8.54 13.23
C ASP A 21 13.70 7.49 13.23
N ARG A 22 14.08 6.22 13.02
CA ARG A 22 13.19 5.07 12.78
C ARG A 22 12.69 4.42 14.08
N THR A 23 12.94 4.99 15.25
CA THR A 23 12.82 4.24 16.52
C THR A 23 11.56 4.50 17.34
N ARG A 24 10.67 5.43 16.96
CA ARG A 24 9.35 5.56 17.63
C ARG A 24 8.33 4.56 17.06
N ARG A 25 8.53 3.27 17.33
CA ARG A 25 7.43 2.28 17.30
C ARG A 25 6.45 2.66 18.41
N ARG A 26 5.44 3.48 18.10
CA ARG A 26 4.22 3.46 18.91
C ARG A 26 3.73 2.01 18.86
N SER A 27 3.55 1.38 20.02
CA SER A 27 2.97 0.06 20.12
C SER A 27 1.54 0.13 19.61
N CYS A 28 1.36 -0.11 18.31
CA CYS A 28 0.05 -0.31 17.72
C CYS A 28 -0.49 -1.61 18.31
N PRO A 29 -1.67 -1.63 18.95
CA PRO A 29 -2.31 -2.89 19.29
C PRO A 29 -2.42 -3.77 18.04
N PRO A 30 -2.35 -5.11 18.17
CA PRO A 30 -2.46 -5.98 17.02
C PRO A 30 -3.78 -5.69 16.29
N PRO A 31 -3.77 -5.58 14.96
CA PRO A 31 -4.98 -5.34 14.18
C PRO A 31 -6.05 -6.36 14.53
N ARG A 32 -7.20 -5.89 15.01
CA ARG A 32 -8.34 -6.74 15.35
C ARG A 32 -9.26 -6.79 14.14
N ILE A 33 -9.00 -7.72 13.23
CA ILE A 33 -9.84 -7.89 12.03
C ILE A 33 -11.11 -8.73 12.36
N THR A 34 -11.15 -9.40 13.52
CA THR A 34 -12.26 -10.27 13.91
C THR A 34 -13.50 -9.47 14.32
N GLY A 35 -14.61 -9.65 13.60
CA GLY A 35 -15.89 -9.00 13.88
C GLY A 35 -16.07 -7.62 13.22
N GLU A 36 -15.03 -7.11 12.57
CA GLU A 36 -15.05 -5.82 11.87
C GLU A 36 -15.49 -5.96 10.41
N GLN A 37 -16.07 -4.89 9.85
CA GLN A 37 -16.30 -4.82 8.41
C GLN A 37 -14.98 -4.55 7.69
N VAL A 38 -14.62 -5.43 6.76
CA VAL A 38 -13.38 -5.32 5.99
C VAL A 38 -13.70 -4.77 4.61
N TYR A 39 -12.96 -3.75 4.19
CA TYR A 39 -13.04 -3.20 2.84
C TYR A 39 -11.73 -3.46 2.11
N ALA A 40 -11.82 -3.74 0.81
CA ALA A 40 -10.65 -3.86 -0.04
C ALA A 40 -10.95 -3.30 -1.44
N PRO A 41 -9.95 -2.74 -2.14
CA PRO A 41 -10.11 -2.44 -3.56
C PRO A 41 -10.43 -3.72 -4.33
N ALA A 42 -11.27 -3.65 -5.36
CA ALA A 42 -11.65 -4.80 -6.18
C ALA A 42 -10.47 -5.55 -6.82
N HIS A 43 -9.30 -4.91 -6.95
CA HIS A 43 -8.09 -5.56 -7.48
C HIS A 43 -7.42 -6.53 -6.48
N LEU A 44 -7.85 -6.57 -5.21
CA LEU A 44 -7.44 -7.59 -4.23
C LEU A 44 -7.55 -8.99 -4.83
N ASP A 45 -8.64 -9.26 -5.55
CA ASP A 45 -8.90 -10.59 -6.11
C ASP A 45 -7.82 -11.01 -7.11
N HIS A 46 -7.33 -10.07 -7.91
CA HIS A 46 -6.22 -10.29 -8.83
C HIS A 46 -4.89 -10.48 -8.08
N GLU A 47 -4.60 -9.66 -7.06
CA GLU A 47 -3.36 -9.77 -6.28
C GLU A 47 -3.24 -11.10 -5.56
N VAL A 48 -4.29 -11.50 -4.84
CA VAL A 48 -4.32 -12.73 -4.06
C VAL A 48 -4.31 -13.95 -4.99
N SER A 49 -5.10 -13.96 -6.06
CA SER A 49 -5.11 -15.06 -7.03
C SER A 49 -3.74 -15.23 -7.68
N ARG A 50 -3.08 -14.14 -8.06
CA ARG A 50 -1.72 -14.17 -8.62
C ARG A 50 -0.71 -14.71 -7.61
N ALA A 51 -0.83 -14.37 -6.33
CA ALA A 51 0.02 -14.91 -5.27
C ALA A 51 -0.20 -16.42 -5.07
N ILE A 52 -1.45 -16.89 -5.11
CA ILE A 52 -1.80 -18.33 -5.04
C ILE A 52 -1.17 -19.07 -6.21
N VAL A 53 -1.39 -18.61 -7.44
CA VAL A 53 -0.83 -19.21 -8.66
C VAL A 53 0.70 -19.28 -8.58
N ARG A 54 1.35 -18.19 -8.17
CA ARG A 54 2.81 -18.14 -7.99
C ARG A 54 3.30 -19.15 -6.95
N ASN A 55 2.62 -19.30 -5.82
CA ASN A 55 3.00 -20.28 -4.80
C ASN A 55 2.83 -21.72 -5.28
N LYS A 56 1.76 -22.00 -6.03
CA LYS A 56 1.55 -23.31 -6.68
C LYS A 56 2.65 -23.62 -7.69
N GLN A 57 2.98 -22.67 -8.57
CA GLN A 57 4.06 -22.84 -9.56
C GLN A 57 5.42 -23.09 -8.89
N ARG A 58 5.66 -22.51 -7.72
CA ARG A 58 6.86 -22.72 -6.91
C ARG A 58 6.81 -24.00 -6.05
N LYS A 59 5.73 -24.79 -6.13
CA LYS A 59 5.49 -25.99 -5.32
C LYS A 59 5.47 -25.74 -3.80
N ASN A 60 5.19 -24.51 -3.38
CA ASN A 60 5.01 -24.16 -1.97
C ASN A 60 3.66 -24.63 -1.42
N ILE A 61 2.69 -24.84 -2.31
CA ILE A 61 1.35 -25.35 -2.00
C ILE A 61 0.95 -26.38 -3.07
N THR A 62 0.08 -27.30 -2.69
CA THR A 62 -0.53 -28.30 -3.57
C THR A 62 -1.66 -27.70 -4.42
N GLU A 63 -2.05 -28.42 -5.49
CA GLU A 63 -3.23 -28.07 -6.30
C GLU A 63 -4.49 -27.94 -5.45
N ARG A 64 -4.71 -28.90 -4.53
CA ARG A 64 -5.84 -28.89 -3.60
C ARG A 64 -5.85 -27.64 -2.72
N GLN A 65 -4.71 -27.28 -2.13
CA GLN A 65 -4.59 -26.08 -1.30
C GLN A 65 -4.82 -24.79 -2.11
N ALA A 66 -4.33 -24.73 -3.35
CA ALA A 66 -4.56 -23.58 -4.23
C ALA A 66 -6.06 -23.42 -4.55
N GLY A 67 -6.74 -24.51 -4.90
CA GLY A 67 -8.19 -24.51 -5.12
C GLY A 67 -8.98 -24.05 -3.89
N GLN A 68 -8.64 -24.58 -2.71
CA GLN A 68 -9.24 -24.15 -1.44
C GLN A 68 -9.02 -22.65 -1.17
N ALA A 69 -7.81 -22.14 -1.41
CA ALA A 69 -7.50 -20.73 -1.22
C ALA A 69 -8.33 -19.81 -2.13
N ILE A 70 -8.57 -20.22 -3.38
CA ILE A 70 -9.46 -19.48 -4.30
C ILE A 70 -10.91 -19.49 -3.80
N THR A 71 -11.40 -20.64 -3.33
CA THR A 71 -12.74 -20.73 -2.71
C THR A 71 -12.86 -19.79 -1.50
N TYR A 72 -11.87 -19.77 -0.62
CA TYR A 72 -11.87 -18.87 0.54
C TYR A 72 -11.78 -17.38 0.15
N LEU A 73 -11.00 -17.04 -0.89
CA LEU A 73 -10.97 -15.69 -1.41
C LEU A 73 -12.35 -15.26 -1.92
N ALA A 74 -13.00 -16.10 -2.72
CA ALA A 74 -14.33 -15.82 -3.27
C ALA A 74 -15.42 -15.72 -2.18
N GLN A 75 -15.26 -16.45 -1.08
CA GLN A 75 -16.18 -16.45 0.07
C GLN A 75 -15.81 -15.45 1.16
N SER A 76 -14.71 -14.69 0.98
CA SER A 76 -14.26 -13.74 1.99
C SER A 76 -15.29 -12.62 2.19
N GLY A 77 -15.59 -12.29 3.45
CA GLY A 77 -16.53 -11.23 3.81
C GLY A 77 -16.03 -9.80 3.55
N ALA A 78 -14.88 -9.63 2.88
CA ALA A 78 -14.39 -8.30 2.55
C ALA A 78 -15.25 -7.66 1.45
N GLN A 79 -15.72 -6.45 1.67
CA GLN A 79 -16.45 -5.68 0.67
C GLN A 79 -15.47 -5.14 -0.37
N ARG A 80 -15.68 -5.52 -1.64
CA ARG A 80 -14.89 -5.02 -2.78
C ARG A 80 -15.38 -3.64 -3.17
N ILE A 81 -14.48 -2.67 -3.14
CA ILE A 81 -14.77 -1.31 -3.59
C ILE A 81 -14.31 -1.14 -5.04
N PRO A 82 -15.19 -0.67 -5.95
CA PRO A 82 -14.82 -0.41 -7.34
C PRO A 82 -13.64 0.54 -7.46
N LEU A 83 -12.70 0.23 -8.36
CA LEU A 83 -11.50 1.06 -8.53
C LEU A 83 -11.78 2.50 -8.99
N PRO A 84 -12.77 2.80 -9.86
CA PRO A 84 -12.95 4.16 -10.37
C PRO A 84 -13.10 5.24 -9.30
N SER A 85 -13.72 4.94 -8.15
CA SER A 85 -13.83 5.92 -7.06
C SER A 85 -12.49 6.22 -6.39
N LEU A 86 -11.55 5.28 -6.42
CA LEU A 86 -10.24 5.37 -5.76
C LEU A 86 -9.16 5.98 -6.65
N LEU A 87 -9.34 5.94 -7.98
CA LEU A 87 -8.33 6.37 -8.95
C LEU A 87 -7.86 7.82 -8.79
N PRO A 88 -8.74 8.83 -8.56
CA PRO A 88 -8.28 10.21 -8.44
C PRO A 88 -7.27 10.39 -7.30
N ARG A 89 -7.56 9.79 -6.14
CA ARG A 89 -6.69 9.88 -4.98
C ARG A 89 -5.43 9.03 -5.15
N ALA A 90 -5.55 7.83 -5.71
CA ALA A 90 -4.38 6.99 -6.00
C ALA A 90 -3.42 7.68 -6.98
N TRP A 91 -3.95 8.46 -7.93
CA TRP A 91 -3.15 9.26 -8.86
C TRP A 91 -2.35 10.35 -8.16
N GLU A 92 -2.90 11.01 -7.13
CA GLU A 92 -2.16 12.00 -6.34
C GLU A 92 -0.96 11.39 -5.61
N LEU A 93 -1.06 10.10 -5.22
CA LEU A 93 -0.01 9.38 -4.49
C LEU A 93 1.06 8.73 -5.38
N ARG A 94 0.91 8.79 -6.72
CA ARG A 94 1.71 8.03 -7.70
C ARG A 94 3.23 8.23 -7.62
N ASP A 95 3.68 9.40 -7.17
CA ASP A 95 5.11 9.72 -7.11
C ASP A 95 5.80 9.09 -5.88
N ASN A 96 5.02 8.56 -4.93
CA ASN A 96 5.51 8.07 -3.64
C ASN A 96 5.34 6.55 -3.44
N THR A 97 4.52 5.88 -4.25
CA THR A 97 4.22 4.44 -4.08
C THR A 97 3.69 3.79 -5.36
N HIS A 98 3.63 2.46 -5.39
CA HIS A 98 3.02 1.73 -6.49
C HIS A 98 1.49 1.93 -6.52
N VAL A 99 0.88 1.93 -7.70
CA VAL A 99 -0.56 2.19 -7.89
C VAL A 99 -1.44 1.23 -7.08
N GLY A 100 -1.05 -0.05 -6.98
CA GLY A 100 -1.76 -1.03 -6.14
C GLY A 100 -1.84 -0.59 -4.68
N ASP A 101 -0.71 -0.23 -4.07
CA ASP A 101 -0.66 0.24 -2.69
C ASP A 101 -1.42 1.58 -2.51
N ALA A 102 -1.32 2.48 -3.48
CA ALA A 102 -2.04 3.75 -3.47
C ALA A 102 -3.57 3.57 -3.45
N LEU A 103 -4.10 2.52 -4.07
CA LEU A 103 -5.54 2.21 -4.05
C LEU A 103 -6.02 1.77 -2.66
N TYR A 104 -5.22 0.98 -1.92
CA TYR A 104 -5.53 0.67 -0.52
C TYR A 104 -5.44 1.91 0.37
N MET A 105 -4.44 2.77 0.15
CA MET A 105 -4.31 4.03 0.89
C MET A 105 -5.48 4.96 0.61
N ALA A 106 -5.88 5.13 -0.66
CA ALA A 106 -7.03 5.93 -1.06
C ALA A 106 -8.32 5.42 -0.40
N LEU A 107 -8.54 4.10 -0.41
CA LEU A 107 -9.71 3.50 0.23
C LEU A 107 -9.74 3.74 1.75
N ALA A 108 -8.59 3.57 2.42
CA ALA A 108 -8.49 3.76 3.86
C ALA A 108 -8.73 5.23 4.29
N GLU A 109 -8.54 6.17 3.37
CA GLU A 109 -8.87 7.57 3.62
C GLU A 109 -10.38 7.86 3.58
N GLU A 110 -11.24 6.98 3.03
CA GLU A 110 -12.62 7.35 2.63
C GLU A 110 -13.78 7.18 3.64
N PRO A 111 -13.66 6.44 4.74
CA PRO A 111 -14.44 6.78 5.95
C PRO A 111 -13.55 6.92 7.19
N GLY A 112 -12.24 7.10 6.98
CA GLY A 112 -11.24 7.16 8.06
C GLY A 112 -10.96 5.79 8.69
N CYS A 113 -11.09 4.69 7.93
CA CYS A 113 -10.77 3.37 8.45
C CYS A 113 -9.24 3.12 8.49
N PRO A 114 -8.72 2.37 9.48
CA PRO A 114 -7.31 2.03 9.50
C PRO A 114 -6.92 1.10 8.33
N LEU A 115 -5.80 1.40 7.67
CA LEU A 115 -5.18 0.52 6.71
C LEU A 115 -4.37 -0.55 7.44
N VAL A 116 -4.89 -1.78 7.48
CA VAL A 116 -4.16 -2.93 8.01
C VAL A 116 -3.27 -3.54 6.93
N THR A 117 -1.97 -3.67 7.20
CA THR A 117 -1.01 -4.23 6.23
C THR A 117 0.11 -5.00 6.91
N THR A 118 0.74 -5.91 6.16
CA THR A 118 2.01 -6.55 6.59
C THR A 118 3.24 -5.77 6.12
N ASP A 119 3.07 -4.79 5.22
CA ASP A 119 4.18 -3.96 4.75
C ASP A 119 4.37 -2.73 5.65
N THR A 120 5.38 -2.81 6.50
CA THR A 120 5.77 -1.74 7.41
C THR A 120 6.19 -0.43 6.73
N LYS A 121 6.51 -0.45 5.43
CA LYS A 121 6.95 0.75 4.69
C LYS A 121 5.79 1.69 4.38
N VAL A 122 4.57 1.16 4.31
CA VAL A 122 3.34 1.92 3.99
C VAL A 122 3.15 3.10 4.93
N ALA A 123 3.41 2.93 6.23
CA ALA A 123 3.30 3.98 7.24
C ALA A 123 4.24 5.19 7.01
N GLY A 124 5.27 5.02 6.17
CA GLY A 124 6.23 6.07 5.83
C GLY A 124 5.96 6.78 4.51
N VAL A 125 4.90 6.42 3.77
CA VAL A 125 4.61 6.99 2.45
C VAL A 125 4.18 8.47 2.60
N PRO A 126 4.88 9.42 1.95
CA PRO A 126 4.50 10.83 2.01
C PRO A 126 3.10 11.08 1.44
N GLY A 127 2.33 11.93 2.11
CA GLY A 127 1.05 12.42 1.62
C GLY A 127 -0.16 11.53 1.94
N ILE A 128 0.01 10.35 2.56
CA ILE A 128 -1.12 9.56 3.07
C ILE A 128 -1.79 10.24 4.25
N ARG A 129 -3.11 10.07 4.37
CA ARG A 129 -3.92 10.63 5.46
C ARG A 129 -4.53 9.57 6.37
N CYS A 130 -4.46 8.29 5.98
CA CYS A 130 -5.01 7.18 6.74
C CYS A 130 -4.08 6.75 7.89
N VAL A 131 -4.67 6.15 8.93
CA VAL A 131 -3.94 5.45 9.98
C VAL A 131 -3.46 4.11 9.40
N VAL A 132 -2.21 3.73 9.66
CA VAL A 132 -1.65 2.45 9.22
C VAL A 132 -1.40 1.55 10.42
N GLU A 133 -1.98 0.35 10.40
CA GLU A 133 -1.76 -0.68 11.39
C GLU A 133 -0.97 -1.84 10.78
N THR A 134 0.19 -2.14 11.36
CA THR A 134 1.05 -3.21 10.84
C THR A 134 0.83 -4.51 11.60
N LEU A 135 0.57 -5.59 10.88
CA LEU A 135 0.64 -6.95 11.43
C LEU A 135 2.11 -7.33 11.63
N ALA A 136 2.50 -7.66 12.87
CA ALA A 136 3.80 -8.28 13.11
C ALA A 136 3.83 -9.63 12.38
N LYS A 137 4.89 -9.85 11.59
CA LYS A 137 5.13 -11.12 10.95
C LYS A 137 5.63 -12.09 12.02
N THR A 138 4.79 -13.03 12.45
CA THR A 138 5.17 -14.14 13.34
C THR A 138 6.05 -15.15 12.60
#